data_AF-A0A530GGJ8-F1
#
_entry.id   AF-A0A530GGJ8-F1
#
_cell.length_a   1.000
_cell.length_b   1.000
_cell.length_c   1.000
_cell.angle_alpha   90.00
_cell.angle_beta   90.00
_cell.angle_gamma   90.00
#
_symmetry.space_group_name_H-M   'P 1'
#
loop_
_entity.id
_entity.type
_entity.pdbx_description
1 polymer ?
#
loop_
_entity_poly.entity_id
_entity_poly.type
_entity_poly.pdbx_seq_one_letter_code
_entity_poly.pdbx_strand_id
1 'polypeptide(L)'
;PYFNDEFGDTFITLHSISGDGFTYPELKKFAIQARDMLLTTPGVEKAVIIGDQPEKIYIDVSSKALAERGLTIVDLQNAVKGQNAVDPAGSVDTG
;
A
#
# COMPACT_ATOMS: atom_id res chain seq x y z
N PRO A 1 11.33 -4.77 -21.75
CA PRO A 1 12.56 -5.35 -21.16
C PRO A 1 13.03 -4.49 -19.99
N TYR A 2 12.87 -5.00 -18.77
CA TYR A 2 13.48 -4.40 -17.58
C TYR A 2 14.90 -4.91 -17.47
N PHE A 3 15.88 -3.99 -17.49
CA PHE A 3 17.26 -4.31 -17.16
C PHE A 3 17.37 -4.27 -15.64
N ASN A 4 17.65 -5.42 -15.02
CA ASN A 4 17.83 -5.50 -13.57
C ASN A 4 19.33 -5.46 -13.26
N ASP A 5 19.82 -4.26 -12.90
CA ASP A 5 21.22 -4.04 -12.51
C ASP A 5 21.54 -4.56 -11.09
N GLU A 6 20.50 -4.98 -10.35
CA GLU A 6 20.61 -5.40 -8.95
C GLU A 6 21.06 -6.87 -8.79
N PHE A 7 21.36 -7.57 -9.89
CA PHE A 7 21.73 -9.01 -9.85
C PHE A 7 23.07 -9.27 -9.14
N GLY A 8 23.90 -8.23 -8.97
CA GLY A 8 25.17 -8.27 -8.22
C GLY A 8 25.07 -7.89 -6.75
N ASP A 9 23.90 -7.42 -6.28
CA ASP A 9 23.76 -6.90 -4.92
C ASP A 9 23.80 -8.05 -3.90
N THR A 10 24.78 -7.99 -3.00
CA THR A 10 24.89 -8.94 -1.88
C THR A 10 24.36 -8.30 -0.61
N PHE A 11 23.29 -8.86 -0.04
CA PHE A 11 22.78 -8.43 1.26
C PHE A 11 23.66 -8.98 2.38
N ILE A 12 24.22 -8.09 3.19
CA ILE A 12 25.11 -8.45 4.31
C ILE A 12 24.31 -8.99 5.50
N THR A 13 23.08 -8.50 5.68
CA THR A 13 22.20 -8.87 6.79
C THR A 13 20.76 -9.06 6.32
N LEU A 14 20.04 -9.97 6.96
CA LEU A 14 18.61 -10.20 6.75
C LEU A 14 17.93 -10.25 8.12
N HIS A 15 16.87 -9.47 8.27
CA HIS A 15 16.11 -9.36 9.51
C HIS A 15 14.62 -9.63 9.26
N SER A 16 13.99 -10.37 10.17
CA SER A 16 12.54 -10.61 10.17
C SER A 16 11.86 -9.76 11.23
N ILE A 17 10.73 -9.14 10.87
CA ILE A 17 9.88 -8.42 11.81
C ILE A 17 8.65 -9.29 12.11
N SER A 18 8.39 -9.52 13.40
CA SER A 18 7.24 -10.27 13.88
C SER A 18 6.68 -9.59 15.14
N GLY A 19 5.39 -9.76 15.40
CA GLY A 19 4.73 -9.20 16.56
C GLY A 19 3.37 -9.83 16.77
N ASP A 20 3.15 -10.42 17.94
CA ASP A 20 1.87 -11.02 18.30
C ASP A 20 0.78 -9.95 18.41
N GLY A 21 -0.36 -10.20 17.79
CA GLY A 21 -1.50 -9.27 17.78
C GLY A 21 -1.38 -8.12 16.77
N PHE A 22 -0.29 -8.04 16.00
CA PHE A 22 -0.16 -7.04 14.94
C PHE A 22 -0.68 -7.57 13.60
N THR A 23 -1.33 -6.69 12.86
CA THR A 23 -1.73 -6.95 11.47
C THR A 23 -0.54 -6.75 10.52
N TYR A 24 -0.58 -7.39 9.34
CA TYR A 24 0.44 -7.21 8.31
C TYR A 24 0.70 -5.73 7.93
N PRO A 25 -0.32 -4.87 7.74
CA PRO A 25 -0.10 -3.44 7.48
C PRO A 25 0.63 -2.71 8.61
N GLU A 26 0.39 -3.08 9.87
CA GLU A 26 1.10 -2.49 11.01
C GLU A 26 2.56 -2.93 11.02
N LEU A 27 2.83 -4.24 10.84
CA LEU A 27 4.19 -4.76 10.70
C LEU A 27 4.93 -4.11 9.52
N LYS A 28 4.24 -3.86 8.41
CA LYS A 28 4.79 -3.15 7.26
C LYS A 28 5.17 -1.71 7.60
N LYS A 29 4.36 -0.99 8.37
CA LYS A 29 4.71 0.37 8.84
C LYS A 29 5.99 0.36 9.68
N PHE A 30 6.14 -0.60 10.58
CA PHE A 30 7.39 -0.77 11.32
C PHE A 30 8.57 -1.12 10.40
N ALA A 31 8.37 -1.98 9.40
CA ALA A 31 9.39 -2.30 8.42
C ALA A 31 9.85 -1.08 7.61
N ILE A 32 8.92 -0.20 7.24
CA ILE A 32 9.22 1.07 6.54
C ILE A 32 10.08 1.97 7.43
N GLN A 33 9.68 2.16 8.70
CA GLN A 33 10.46 2.94 9.65
C GLN A 33 11.88 2.38 9.84
N ALA A 34 12.00 1.05 10.00
CA ALA A 34 13.30 0.40 10.13
C ALA A 34 14.18 0.59 8.90
N ARG A 35 13.61 0.40 7.70
CA ARG A 35 14.31 0.66 6.43
C ARG A 35 14.78 2.11 6.34
N ASP A 36 13.92 3.06 6.64
CA ASP A 36 14.24 4.49 6.53
C ASP A 36 15.35 4.88 7.52
N MET A 37 15.37 4.32 8.73
CA MET A 37 16.48 4.49 9.68
C MET A 37 17.78 3.83 9.21
N LEU A 38 17.71 2.67 8.57
CA LEU A 38 18.90 2.02 8.00
C LEU A 38 19.48 2.86 6.86
N LEU A 39 18.64 3.40 5.98
CA LEU A 39 19.08 4.25 4.87
C LEU A 39 19.74 5.57 5.31
N THR A 40 19.47 6.05 6.54
CA THR A 40 20.18 7.23 7.10
C THR A 40 21.49 6.87 7.80
N THR A 41 21.81 5.59 7.95
CA THR A 41 23.03 5.13 8.62
C THR A 41 24.22 5.16 7.66
N PRO A 42 25.36 5.78 8.03
CA PRO A 42 26.54 5.80 7.18
C PRO A 42 27.01 4.41 6.77
N GLY A 43 27.23 4.20 5.48
CA GLY A 43 27.67 2.90 4.92
C GLY A 43 26.54 1.96 4.52
N VAL A 44 25.26 2.33 4.72
CA VAL A 44 24.13 1.60 4.17
C VAL A 44 23.73 2.23 2.83
N GLU A 45 24.01 1.53 1.74
CA GLU A 45 23.65 1.99 0.39
C GLU A 45 22.27 1.51 -0.04
N LYS A 46 21.79 0.39 0.51
CA LYS A 46 20.52 -0.23 0.12
C LYS A 46 19.86 -0.96 1.30
N ALA A 47 18.55 -0.71 1.48
CA ALA A 47 17.69 -1.45 2.40
C ALA A 47 16.34 -1.72 1.72
N VAL A 48 15.92 -2.99 1.68
CA VAL A 48 14.73 -3.44 0.95
C VAL A 48 13.82 -4.22 1.88
N ILE A 49 12.51 -4.00 1.77
CA ILE A 49 11.49 -4.78 2.47
C ILE A 49 11.07 -5.93 1.55
N ILE A 50 11.21 -7.16 2.04
CA ILE A 50 10.83 -8.38 1.33
C ILE A 50 9.55 -8.93 1.96
N GLY A 51 8.63 -9.44 1.14
CA GLY A 51 7.37 -10.03 1.62
C GLY A 51 6.24 -9.02 1.86
N ASP A 52 6.35 -7.82 1.29
CA ASP A 52 5.23 -6.87 1.20
C ASP A 52 4.04 -7.54 0.50
N GLN A 53 2.90 -7.60 1.19
CA GLN A 53 1.62 -7.97 0.59
C GLN A 53 0.89 -6.70 0.15
N PRO A 54 0.48 -6.60 -1.13
CA PRO A 54 -0.26 -5.44 -1.61
C PRO A 54 -1.56 -5.29 -0.83
N GLU A 55 -1.79 -4.09 -0.29
CA GLU A 55 -3.02 -3.77 0.44
C GLU A 55 -4.22 -3.89 -0.50
N LYS A 56 -5.24 -4.63 -0.05
CA LYS A 56 -6.49 -4.82 -0.80
C LYS A 56 -7.66 -4.47 0.09
N ILE A 57 -8.52 -3.59 -0.42
CA ILE A 57 -9.80 -3.27 0.22
C ILE A 57 -10.83 -4.24 -0.35
N TYR A 58 -11.40 -5.08 0.52
CA TYR A 58 -12.51 -5.95 0.17
C TYR A 58 -13.82 -5.27 0.58
N ILE A 59 -14.78 -5.22 -0.36
CA ILE A 59 -16.12 -4.69 -0.12
C ILE A 59 -17.09 -5.86 -0.23
N ASP A 60 -17.44 -6.44 0.91
CA ASP A 60 -18.39 -7.54 1.00
C ASP A 60 -19.81 -7.01 1.24
N VAL A 61 -20.70 -7.27 0.28
CA VAL A 61 -22.07 -6.75 0.29
C VAL A 61 -23.08 -7.87 0.13
N SER A 62 -24.11 -7.86 0.99
CA SER A 62 -25.20 -8.83 0.92
C SER A 62 -26.09 -8.54 -0.29
N SER A 63 -26.25 -9.53 -1.17
CA SER A 63 -27.16 -9.44 -2.32
C SER A 63 -28.60 -9.17 -1.91
N LYS A 64 -29.04 -9.72 -0.77
CA LYS A 64 -30.35 -9.43 -0.17
C LYS A 64 -30.49 -7.96 0.23
N ALA A 65 -29.47 -7.39 0.89
CA ALA A 65 -29.49 -6.00 1.34
C ALA A 65 -29.49 -5.01 0.17
N LEU A 66 -28.86 -5.37 -0.95
CA LEU A 66 -28.90 -4.61 -2.20
C LEU A 66 -30.28 -4.67 -2.84
N ALA A 67 -30.87 -5.86 -2.95
CA ALA A 67 -32.20 -6.04 -3.52
C ALA A 67 -33.29 -5.29 -2.74
N GLU A 68 -33.24 -5.33 -1.40
CA GLU A 68 -34.17 -4.58 -0.53
C GLU A 68 -34.10 -3.05 -0.73
N ARG A 69 -32.95 -2.54 -1.18
CA ARG A 69 -32.71 -1.10 -1.42
C ARG A 69 -32.82 -0.73 -2.89
N GLY A 70 -33.15 -1.68 -3.77
CA GLY A 70 -33.17 -1.47 -5.22
C GLY A 70 -31.81 -1.11 -5.81
N LEU A 71 -30.71 -1.47 -5.14
CA LEU A 71 -29.34 -1.17 -5.56
C LEU A 71 -28.73 -2.36 -6.29
N THR A 72 -27.84 -2.06 -7.23
CA THR A 72 -27.03 -3.03 -7.97
C THR A 72 -25.57 -2.95 -7.57
N ILE A 73 -24.79 -3.98 -7.94
CA ILE A 73 -23.32 -3.94 -7.81
C ILE A 73 -22.71 -2.79 -8.62
N VAL A 74 -23.33 -2.42 -9.74
CA VAL A 74 -22.89 -1.30 -10.58
C VAL A 74 -23.06 0.03 -9.83
N ASP A 75 -24.16 0.20 -9.10
CA ASP A 75 -24.39 1.41 -8.29
C ASP A 75 -23.33 1.56 -7.19
N LEU A 76 -22.94 0.46 -6.54
CA LEU A 76 -21.84 0.45 -5.58
C LEU A 76 -20.49 0.80 -6.21
N GLN A 77 -20.17 0.23 -7.37
CA GLN A 77 -18.93 0.55 -8.08
C GLN A 77 -18.87 2.04 -8.45
N ASN A 78 -19.99 2.59 -8.92
CA ASN A 78 -20.09 4.01 -9.27
C ASN A 78 -19.96 4.91 -8.03
N ALA A 79 -20.56 4.53 -6.90
CA ALA A 79 -20.41 5.26 -5.64
C ALA A 79 -18.96 5.26 -5.13
N VAL A 80 -18.29 4.11 -5.16
CA VAL A 80 -16.87 4.00 -4.76
C VAL A 80 -15.97 4.82 -5.68
N LYS A 81 -16.19 4.75 -7.00
CA LYS A 81 -15.45 5.57 -7.98
C LYS A 81 -15.70 7.06 -7.79
N GLY A 82 -16.95 7.46 -7.53
CA GLY A 82 -17.33 8.86 -7.33
C GLY A 82 -16.73 9.46 -6.06
N GLN A 83 -16.58 8.69 -4.98
CA GLN A 83 -15.93 9.16 -3.75
C GLN A 83 -14.40 9.08 -3.79
N ASN A 84 -13.83 8.17 -4.59
CA ASN A 84 -12.39 8.06 -4.78
C ASN A 84 -11.87 8.91 -5.96
N ALA A 85 -12.75 9.65 -6.63
CA ALA A 85 -12.34 10.67 -7.58
C ALA A 85 -11.65 11.79 -6.80
N VAL A 86 -10.33 11.79 -6.82
CA VAL A 86 -9.54 12.97 -6.44
C VAL A 86 -9.82 14.01 -7.52
N ASP A 87 -10.81 14.87 -7.31
CA ASP A 87 -10.99 16.04 -8.15
C ASP A 87 -9.70 16.87 -8.02
N PRO A 88 -8.98 17.14 -9.14
CA PRO A 88 -7.91 18.12 -9.11
C PRO A 88 -8.58 19.45 -8.76
N ALA A 89 -8.46 19.89 -7.52
CA ALA A 89 -8.74 21.27 -7.15
C ALA A 89 -7.74 22.10 -7.98
N GLY A 90 -8.21 22.63 -9.12
CA GLY A 90 -7.38 23.36 -10.07
C GLY A 90 -6.51 24.39 -9.35
N SER A 91 -5.26 24.52 -9.77
CA SER A 91 -4.39 25.58 -9.27
C SER A 91 -4.95 26.92 -9.72
N VAL A 92 -5.38 27.77 -8.79
CA VAL A 92 -5.52 29.19 -9.05
C VAL A 92 -4.12 29.77 -8.97
N ASP A 93 -3.54 30.09 -10.12
CA ASP A 93 -2.33 30.90 -10.20
C ASP A 93 -2.73 32.36 -10.00
N THR A 94 -2.39 32.90 -8.82
CA THR A 94 -2.45 34.34 -8.56
C THR A 94 -1.01 34.83 -8.35
N GLY A 95 -0.29 35.02 -9.45
CA GLY A 95 1.06 35.59 -9.46
C GLY A 95 1.62 35.84 -10.84
#